data_AF-A0A0Q6ZG03-F1
#
_entry.id   AF-A0A0Q6ZG03-F1
#
_cell.length_a   1.000
_cell.length_b   1.000
_cell.length_c   1.000
_cell.angle_alpha   90.00
_cell.angle_beta   90.00
_cell.angle_gamma   90.00
#
_symmetry.space_group_name_H-M   'P 1'
#
loop_
_entity.id
_entity.type
_entity.pdbx_description
1 polymer ?
#
loop_
_entity_poly.entity_id
_entity_poly.type
_entity_poly.pdbx_seq_one_letter_code
_entity_poly.pdbx_strand_id
1 'polypeptide(L)'
;MKAAITFDIDWAPDCAIDLASNLLAERGVKSTWFVTHLSPAVERLRARPDLFELGIHPNFMPGSSHGEDPEQVLRTCMELVPDAVSVRTHGLLQSGNIFDFLMALTPVTFDVSLFHPRALQIDVVKYERFGQTLWRVPYVWEDDYVMESSPLNVSREPEFSGFSETLARARGIQVFNFHPIHVLLNSNVMDNYNAMKRNYSRLADITPALAAPFIETERSGAKTALVALAEAVSTRGGGSFIREFRG
;
A
#
# COMPACT_ATOMS: atom_id res chain seq x y z
N MET A 1 1.29 17.12 11.81
CA MET A 1 1.83 16.37 10.65
C MET A 1 0.84 15.26 10.33
N LYS A 2 0.58 15.02 9.03
CA LYS A 2 -0.34 13.99 8.56
C LYS A 2 0.48 12.78 8.13
N ALA A 3 0.23 11.64 8.75
CA ALA A 3 0.83 10.37 8.37
C ALA A 3 -0.26 9.39 7.95
N ALA A 4 0.00 8.60 6.90
CA ALA A 4 -0.90 7.54 6.45
C ALA A 4 -0.13 6.25 6.26
N ILE A 5 -0.74 5.14 6.69
CA ILE A 5 -0.28 3.79 6.37
C ILE A 5 -1.18 3.29 5.24
N THR A 6 -0.57 2.84 4.16
CA THR A 6 -1.26 2.35 2.97
C THR A 6 -0.83 0.93 2.65
N PHE A 7 -1.71 0.18 1.99
CA PHE A 7 -1.42 -1.17 1.54
C PHE A 7 -1.79 -1.35 0.08
N ASP A 8 -0.89 -1.91 -0.69
CA ASP A 8 -1.21 -2.48 -1.99
C ASP A 8 -1.50 -3.97 -1.79
N ILE A 9 -2.75 -4.39 -2.01
CA ILE A 9 -3.16 -5.77 -1.70
C ILE A 9 -2.44 -6.79 -2.58
N ASP A 10 -2.15 -6.47 -3.84
CA ASP A 10 -1.30 -7.29 -4.72
C ASP A 10 -1.63 -8.78 -4.75
N TRP A 11 -2.92 -9.09 -4.85
CA TRP A 11 -3.46 -10.45 -4.88
C TRP A 11 -3.01 -11.30 -3.68
N ALA A 12 -2.73 -10.65 -2.54
CA ALA A 12 -2.36 -11.32 -1.29
C ALA A 12 -3.50 -12.21 -0.76
N PRO A 13 -3.17 -13.30 -0.05
CA PRO A 13 -4.16 -14.17 0.56
C PRO A 13 -4.88 -13.49 1.72
N ASP A 14 -6.09 -13.97 2.02
CA ASP A 14 -6.90 -13.51 3.16
C ASP A 14 -6.12 -13.46 4.47
N CYS A 15 -5.31 -14.50 4.75
CA CYS A 15 -4.55 -14.57 6.00
C CYS A 15 -3.50 -13.46 6.14
N ALA A 16 -2.96 -12.95 5.04
CA ALA A 16 -2.00 -11.84 5.04
C ALA A 16 -2.72 -10.50 5.30
N ILE A 17 -3.86 -10.30 4.64
CA ILE A 17 -4.71 -9.11 4.81
C ILE A 17 -5.23 -9.02 6.25
N ASP A 18 -5.74 -10.14 6.78
CA ASP A 18 -6.25 -10.22 8.16
C ASP A 18 -5.14 -9.96 9.18
N LEU A 19 -3.96 -10.55 9.00
CA LEU A 19 -2.84 -10.31 9.90
C LEU A 19 -2.48 -8.82 9.95
N ALA A 20 -2.26 -8.19 8.79
CA ALA A 20 -1.84 -6.80 8.71
C ALA A 20 -2.92 -5.84 9.24
N SER A 21 -4.19 -6.08 8.92
CA SER A 21 -5.29 -5.23 9.41
C SER A 21 -5.54 -5.39 10.90
N ASN A 22 -5.42 -6.59 11.47
CA ASN A 22 -5.54 -6.80 12.91
C ASN A 22 -4.44 -6.06 13.70
N LEU A 23 -3.19 -6.07 13.22
CA LEU A 23 -2.08 -5.34 13.84
C LEU A 23 -2.37 -3.83 13.98
N LEU A 24 -3.08 -3.26 13.01
CA LEU A 24 -3.51 -1.86 13.01
C LEU A 24 -4.76 -1.62 13.87
N ALA A 25 -5.75 -2.51 13.76
CA ALA A 25 -7.01 -2.40 14.50
C ALA A 25 -6.79 -2.47 16.02
N GLU A 26 -5.92 -3.37 16.48
CA GLU A 26 -5.52 -3.48 17.89
C GLU A 26 -4.91 -2.19 18.44
N ARG A 27 -4.35 -1.34 17.58
CA ARG A 27 -3.69 -0.07 17.92
C ARG A 27 -4.53 1.17 17.62
N GLY A 28 -5.76 0.99 17.12
CA GLY A 28 -6.63 2.09 16.72
C GLY A 28 -6.04 2.95 15.59
N VAL A 29 -5.25 2.36 14.69
CA VAL A 29 -4.57 3.07 13.60
C VAL A 29 -5.36 2.96 12.30
N LYS A 30 -5.63 4.12 11.69
CA LYS A 30 -6.25 4.21 10.38
C LYS A 30 -5.29 3.80 9.26
N SER A 31 -5.83 3.19 8.21
CA SER A 31 -5.07 2.88 6.99
C SER A 31 -5.93 2.89 5.74
N THR A 32 -5.28 2.95 4.57
CA THR A 32 -5.93 2.90 3.25
C THR A 32 -5.45 1.67 2.48
N TRP A 33 -6.36 0.90 1.90
CA TRP A 33 -6.06 -0.36 1.23
C TRP A 33 -6.46 -0.29 -0.24
N PHE A 34 -5.49 -0.42 -1.14
CA PHE A 34 -5.68 -0.43 -2.57
C PHE A 34 -5.98 -1.86 -3.03
N VAL A 35 -7.24 -2.08 -3.45
CA VAL A 35 -7.81 -3.40 -3.70
C VAL A 35 -7.52 -3.89 -5.12
N THR A 36 -7.06 -5.14 -5.22
CA THR A 36 -6.76 -5.86 -6.48
C THR A 36 -7.73 -6.99 -6.80
N HIS A 37 -8.54 -7.43 -5.84
CA HIS A 37 -9.52 -8.50 -6.02
C HIS A 37 -10.53 -8.51 -4.86
N LEU A 38 -11.68 -9.14 -5.06
CA LEU A 38 -12.61 -9.42 -3.97
C LEU A 38 -12.17 -10.66 -3.18
N SER A 39 -12.30 -10.57 -1.87
CA SER A 39 -12.07 -11.70 -0.97
C SER A 39 -12.82 -11.48 0.36
N PRO A 40 -13.06 -12.52 1.17
CA PRO A 40 -13.66 -12.35 2.48
C PRO A 40 -12.87 -11.38 3.39
N ALA A 41 -11.54 -11.31 3.27
CA ALA A 41 -10.73 -10.34 4.02
C ALA A 41 -11.00 -8.89 3.58
N VAL A 42 -11.17 -8.64 2.28
CA VAL A 42 -11.53 -7.30 1.77
C VAL A 42 -12.90 -6.86 2.30
N GLU A 43 -13.87 -7.78 2.41
CA GLU A 43 -15.17 -7.45 3.02
C GLU A 43 -15.06 -7.17 4.53
N ARG A 44 -14.16 -7.84 5.24
CA ARG A 44 -13.86 -7.51 6.66
C ARG A 44 -13.24 -6.12 6.79
N LEU A 45 -12.36 -5.70 5.86
CA LEU A 45 -11.85 -4.33 5.82
C LEU A 45 -13.00 -3.33 5.61
N ARG A 46 -13.86 -3.59 4.62
CA ARG A 46 -15.01 -2.75 4.27
C ARG A 46 -15.98 -2.56 5.45
N ALA A 47 -16.14 -3.59 6.28
CA ALA A 47 -17.00 -3.55 7.46
C ALA A 47 -16.45 -2.65 8.60
N ARG A 48 -15.25 -2.08 8.46
CA ARG A 48 -14.58 -1.21 9.45
C ARG A 48 -14.18 0.15 8.87
N PRO A 49 -15.14 0.95 8.36
CA PRO A 49 -14.85 2.24 7.74
C PRO A 49 -14.32 3.30 8.74
N ASP A 50 -14.43 3.03 10.03
CA ASP A 50 -13.82 3.81 11.12
C ASP A 50 -12.29 3.74 11.11
N LEU A 51 -11.72 2.62 10.63
CA LEU A 51 -10.29 2.36 10.59
C LEU A 51 -9.73 2.17 9.19
N PHE A 52 -10.53 1.75 8.21
CA PHE A 52 -10.04 1.37 6.90
C PHE A 52 -10.76 2.12 5.78
N GLU A 53 -9.97 2.80 4.94
CA GLU A 53 -10.39 3.29 3.63
C GLU A 53 -10.06 2.24 2.57
N LEU A 54 -10.96 2.02 1.61
CA LEU A 54 -10.68 1.20 0.44
C LEU A 54 -10.53 2.09 -0.80
N GLY A 55 -9.42 1.89 -1.51
CA GLY A 55 -9.14 2.47 -2.83
C GLY A 55 -8.96 1.39 -3.89
N ILE A 56 -8.73 1.80 -5.13
CA ILE A 56 -8.49 0.88 -6.25
C ILE A 56 -6.99 0.71 -6.54
N HIS A 57 -6.57 -0.50 -6.93
CA HIS A 57 -5.20 -0.80 -7.36
C HIS A 57 -5.15 -1.31 -8.82
N PRO A 58 -5.44 -0.44 -9.81
CA PRO A 58 -5.52 -0.86 -11.21
C PRO A 58 -4.17 -1.34 -11.73
N ASN A 59 -4.21 -2.43 -12.47
CA ASN A 59 -3.06 -2.98 -13.18
C ASN A 59 -3.27 -2.76 -14.66
N PHE A 60 -2.52 -1.82 -15.24
CA PHE A 60 -2.58 -1.47 -16.66
C PHE A 60 -1.55 -2.25 -17.51
N MET A 61 -0.81 -3.19 -16.91
CA MET A 61 0.15 -4.00 -17.67
C MET A 61 -0.54 -5.08 -18.53
N PRO A 62 0.08 -5.50 -19.63
CA PRO A 62 -0.46 -6.59 -20.46
C PRO A 62 -0.72 -7.87 -19.66
N GLY A 63 -1.84 -8.54 -19.93
CA GLY A 63 -2.25 -9.77 -19.22
C GLY A 63 -2.83 -9.53 -17.83
N SER A 64 -3.18 -8.28 -17.50
CA SER A 64 -3.85 -7.93 -16.25
C SER A 64 -5.19 -8.63 -16.09
N SER A 65 -5.47 -9.11 -14.87
CA SER A 65 -6.79 -9.62 -14.49
C SER A 65 -7.87 -8.53 -14.40
N HIS A 66 -7.49 -7.26 -14.47
CA HIS A 66 -8.42 -6.14 -14.45
C HIS A 66 -8.95 -5.77 -15.85
N GLY A 67 -8.29 -6.17 -16.94
CA GLY A 67 -8.74 -5.88 -18.29
C GLY A 67 -7.60 -5.70 -19.29
N GLU A 68 -7.97 -5.62 -20.58
CA GLU A 68 -7.02 -5.51 -21.70
C GLU A 68 -6.67 -4.07 -22.08
N ASP A 69 -7.51 -3.11 -21.68
CA ASP A 69 -7.34 -1.68 -21.95
C ASP A 69 -7.66 -0.82 -20.71
N PRO A 70 -7.24 0.47 -20.68
CA PRO A 70 -7.44 1.32 -19.52
C PRO A 70 -8.90 1.49 -19.07
N GLU A 71 -9.85 1.50 -20.00
CA GLU A 71 -11.27 1.66 -19.67
C GLU A 71 -11.81 0.39 -18.98
N GLN A 72 -11.49 -0.78 -19.52
CA GLN A 72 -11.82 -2.07 -18.88
C GLN A 72 -11.17 -2.19 -17.51
N VAL A 73 -9.87 -1.88 -17.39
CA VAL A 73 -9.13 -1.93 -16.12
C VAL A 73 -9.82 -1.07 -15.06
N LEU A 74 -10.15 0.18 -15.39
CA LEU A 74 -10.81 1.07 -14.43
C LEU A 74 -12.22 0.61 -14.07
N ARG A 75 -13.00 0.15 -15.06
CA ARG A 75 -14.35 -0.37 -14.81
C ARG A 75 -14.31 -1.55 -13.84
N THR A 76 -13.46 -2.55 -14.10
CA THR A 76 -13.30 -3.72 -13.23
C THR A 76 -12.90 -3.30 -11.83
N CYS A 77 -11.92 -2.41 -11.67
CA CYS A 77 -11.51 -1.94 -10.35
C CYS A 77 -12.62 -1.18 -9.61
N MET A 78 -13.40 -0.36 -10.31
CA MET A 78 -14.56 0.32 -9.71
C MET A 78 -15.68 -0.65 -9.34
N GLU A 79 -15.84 -1.77 -10.03
CA GLU A 79 -16.75 -2.84 -9.60
C GLU A 79 -16.30 -3.49 -8.27
N LEU A 80 -14.99 -3.58 -8.02
CA LEU A 80 -14.45 -4.06 -6.74
C LEU A 80 -14.74 -3.07 -5.59
N VAL A 81 -14.59 -1.77 -5.86
CA VAL A 81 -14.76 -0.70 -4.85
C VAL A 81 -15.52 0.50 -5.46
N PRO A 82 -16.86 0.44 -5.54
CA PRO A 82 -17.66 1.47 -6.25
C PRO A 82 -17.53 2.88 -5.70
N ASP A 83 -17.28 3.00 -4.39
CA ASP A 83 -17.15 4.28 -3.70
C ASP A 83 -15.69 4.76 -3.55
N ALA A 84 -14.74 4.13 -4.26
CA ALA A 84 -13.32 4.48 -4.17
C ALA A 84 -13.05 5.91 -4.65
N VAL A 85 -12.41 6.70 -3.79
CA VAL A 85 -11.94 8.07 -4.13
C VAL A 85 -10.42 8.15 -4.26
N SER A 86 -9.72 7.05 -3.95
CA SER A 86 -8.26 6.96 -3.95
C SER A 86 -7.77 5.83 -4.85
N VAL A 87 -6.67 6.09 -5.56
CA VAL A 87 -5.99 5.13 -6.42
C VAL A 87 -4.50 5.09 -6.10
N ARG A 88 -3.91 3.90 -6.20
CA ARG A 88 -2.50 3.73 -6.53
C ARG A 88 -2.42 2.74 -7.68
N THR A 89 -1.71 3.06 -8.73
CA THR A 89 -1.57 2.17 -9.89
C THR A 89 -0.53 1.09 -9.61
N HIS A 90 -0.82 -0.16 -9.92
CA HIS A 90 0.13 -1.26 -9.79
C HIS A 90 1.39 -0.99 -10.62
N GLY A 91 2.57 -1.23 -10.03
CA GLY A 91 3.87 -0.90 -10.62
C GLY A 91 4.10 0.61 -10.83
N LEU A 92 3.32 1.48 -10.19
CA LEU A 92 3.39 2.95 -10.29
C LEU A 92 3.22 3.49 -11.72
N LEU A 93 2.61 2.70 -12.61
CA LEU A 93 2.45 3.04 -14.01
C LEU A 93 1.55 4.27 -14.17
N GLN A 94 2.12 5.33 -14.72
CA GLN A 94 1.46 6.63 -14.84
C GLN A 94 1.75 7.31 -16.18
N SER A 95 0.77 8.04 -16.70
CA SER A 95 0.90 8.90 -17.88
C SER A 95 -0.23 9.93 -17.88
N GLY A 96 -0.08 11.00 -18.68
CA GLY A 96 -1.16 11.97 -18.87
C GLY A 96 -2.47 11.32 -19.34
N ASN A 97 -2.37 10.29 -20.19
CA ASN A 97 -3.54 9.54 -20.67
C ASN A 97 -4.19 8.72 -19.56
N ILE A 98 -3.41 8.06 -18.68
CA ILE A 98 -3.96 7.33 -17.54
C ILE A 98 -4.71 8.28 -16.60
N PHE A 99 -4.16 9.47 -16.34
CA PHE A 99 -4.85 10.47 -15.53
C PHE A 99 -6.14 10.96 -16.19
N ASP A 100 -6.17 11.14 -17.51
CA ASP A 100 -7.40 11.48 -18.23
C ASP A 100 -8.48 10.42 -18.06
N PHE A 101 -8.12 9.14 -18.23
CA PHE A 101 -9.06 8.05 -18.03
C PHE A 101 -9.56 7.98 -16.59
N LEU A 102 -8.67 8.11 -15.60
CA LEU A 102 -9.05 8.13 -14.18
C LEU A 102 -10.07 9.24 -13.90
N MET A 103 -9.76 10.47 -14.30
CA MET A 103 -10.63 11.64 -14.08
C MET A 103 -11.94 11.57 -14.89
N ALA A 104 -11.92 10.98 -16.09
CA ALA A 104 -13.11 10.90 -16.93
C ALA A 104 -14.07 9.77 -16.52
N LEU A 105 -13.54 8.66 -16.00
CA LEU A 105 -14.29 7.41 -15.86
C LEU A 105 -14.56 7.02 -14.40
N THR A 106 -13.96 7.70 -13.43
CA THR A 106 -14.04 7.31 -12.02
C THR A 106 -14.28 8.53 -11.11
N PRO A 107 -14.82 8.33 -9.90
CA PRO A 107 -14.92 9.39 -8.89
C PRO A 107 -13.60 9.64 -8.14
N VAL A 108 -12.49 9.03 -8.58
CA VAL A 108 -11.19 9.15 -7.91
C VAL A 108 -10.69 10.59 -7.96
N THR A 109 -10.32 11.11 -6.79
CA THR A 109 -9.72 12.45 -6.64
C THR A 109 -8.36 12.43 -5.98
N PHE A 110 -7.85 11.25 -5.56
CA PHE A 110 -6.54 11.09 -4.94
C PHE A 110 -5.71 10.03 -5.65
N ASP A 111 -4.53 10.42 -6.12
CA ASP A 111 -3.50 9.54 -6.72
C ASP A 111 -2.33 9.39 -5.76
N VAL A 112 -1.93 8.15 -5.45
CA VAL A 112 -0.81 7.86 -4.53
C VAL A 112 0.34 7.13 -5.24
N SER A 113 0.45 7.28 -6.57
CA SER A 113 1.51 6.66 -7.39
C SER A 113 2.81 7.46 -7.47
N LEU A 114 2.96 8.55 -6.72
CA LEU A 114 4.20 9.32 -6.65
C LEU A 114 5.08 8.81 -5.51
N PHE A 115 6.15 8.08 -5.85
CA PHE A 115 7.12 7.63 -4.87
C PHE A 115 8.30 8.60 -4.74
N HIS A 116 8.55 9.08 -3.53
CA HIS A 116 9.70 9.94 -3.21
C HIS A 116 10.43 9.41 -1.97
N PRO A 117 11.30 8.39 -2.13
CA PRO A 117 11.89 7.66 -1.02
C PRO A 117 12.63 8.60 -0.06
N ARG A 118 12.36 8.42 1.25
CA ARG A 118 13.01 9.14 2.37
C ARG A 118 12.81 10.66 2.39
N ALA A 119 11.83 11.18 1.65
CA ALA A 119 11.52 12.62 1.69
C ALA A 119 10.93 13.03 3.05
N LEU A 120 11.57 13.99 3.72
CA LEU A 120 11.07 14.57 4.98
C LEU A 120 10.27 15.86 4.77
N GLN A 121 10.31 16.45 3.58
CA GLN A 121 9.69 17.73 3.25
C GLN A 121 8.98 17.62 1.90
N ILE A 122 7.84 16.93 1.92
CA ILE A 122 7.00 16.73 0.74
C ILE A 122 5.55 16.95 1.12
N ASP A 123 4.76 17.49 0.21
CA ASP A 123 3.34 17.76 0.41
C ASP A 123 2.53 17.32 -0.81
N VAL A 124 1.21 17.36 -0.67
CA VAL A 124 0.26 17.01 -1.73
C VAL A 124 0.42 17.97 -2.91
N VAL A 125 0.40 17.43 -4.12
CA VAL A 125 0.48 18.19 -5.36
C VAL A 125 -0.89 18.24 -6.01
N LYS A 126 -1.37 19.45 -6.32
CA LYS A 126 -2.60 19.63 -7.10
C LYS A 126 -2.31 19.43 -8.58
N TYR A 127 -2.97 18.46 -9.20
CA TYR A 127 -2.94 18.24 -10.65
C TYR A 127 -4.30 18.61 -11.24
N GLU A 128 -4.36 19.69 -12.02
CA GLU A 128 -5.60 20.17 -12.64
C GLU A 128 -5.61 19.90 -14.13
N ARG A 129 -6.71 19.32 -14.61
CA ARG A 129 -6.92 19.12 -16.05
C ARG A 129 -8.40 19.08 -16.36
N PHE A 130 -8.80 19.72 -17.46
CA PHE A 130 -10.19 19.77 -17.92
C PHE A 130 -11.21 20.19 -16.85
N GLY A 131 -10.83 21.12 -15.95
CA GLY A 131 -11.68 21.59 -14.86
C GLY A 131 -11.83 20.61 -13.68
N GLN A 132 -11.14 19.47 -13.72
CA GLN A 132 -11.07 18.51 -12.63
C GLN A 132 -9.77 18.65 -11.85
N THR A 133 -9.77 18.19 -10.60
CA THR A 133 -8.58 18.15 -9.73
C THR A 133 -8.30 16.72 -9.29
N LEU A 134 -7.07 16.28 -9.54
CA LEU A 134 -6.48 15.08 -8.97
C LEU A 134 -5.43 15.51 -7.94
N TRP A 135 -5.65 15.19 -6.67
CA TRP A 135 -4.67 15.39 -5.60
C TRP A 135 -3.65 14.27 -5.63
N ARG A 136 -2.43 14.58 -6.05
CA ARG A 136 -1.34 13.62 -6.07
C ARG A 136 -0.66 13.64 -4.71
N VAL A 137 -0.76 12.54 -3.97
CA VAL A 137 -0.27 12.36 -2.61
C VAL A 137 1.00 11.52 -2.66
N PRO A 138 2.20 12.11 -2.52
CA PRO A 138 3.42 11.33 -2.55
C PRO A 138 3.57 10.42 -1.33
N TYR A 139 4.19 9.26 -1.52
CA TYR A 139 4.60 8.36 -0.45
C TYR A 139 6.13 8.23 -0.40
N VAL A 140 6.65 7.88 0.77
CA VAL A 140 8.06 8.11 1.12
C VAL A 140 8.80 6.85 1.56
N TRP A 141 8.09 5.73 1.72
CA TRP A 141 8.64 4.46 2.15
C TRP A 141 7.78 3.31 1.62
N GLU A 142 8.41 2.20 1.25
CA GLU A 142 7.78 0.98 0.76
C GLU A 142 8.64 -0.24 1.14
N ASP A 143 8.00 -1.35 1.50
CA ASP A 143 8.69 -2.49 2.07
C ASP A 143 9.59 -3.20 1.06
N ASP A 144 9.10 -3.53 -0.13
CA ASP A 144 9.90 -4.15 -1.18
C ASP A 144 11.00 -3.23 -1.70
N TYR A 145 10.74 -1.93 -1.86
CA TYR A 145 11.80 -0.96 -2.17
C TYR A 145 12.90 -0.96 -1.10
N VAL A 146 12.55 -1.06 0.19
CA VAL A 146 13.56 -1.13 1.26
C VAL A 146 14.37 -2.43 1.18
N MET A 147 13.73 -3.54 0.83
CA MET A 147 14.41 -4.81 0.60
C MET A 147 15.37 -4.76 -0.61
N GLU A 148 14.94 -4.13 -1.71
CA GLU A 148 15.69 -4.07 -2.97
C GLU A 148 16.77 -2.97 -2.99
N SER A 149 16.55 -1.88 -2.26
CA SER A 149 17.49 -0.75 -2.17
C SER A 149 18.60 -0.95 -1.15
N SER A 150 18.54 -2.02 -0.35
CA SER A 150 19.67 -2.46 0.47
C SER A 150 20.81 -2.87 -0.46
N PRO A 151 21.99 -2.20 -0.45
CA PRO A 151 23.03 -2.48 -1.42
C PRO A 151 23.50 -3.92 -1.25
N LEU A 152 23.52 -4.68 -2.35
CA LEU A 152 24.13 -6.00 -2.47
C LEU A 152 25.60 -6.09 -1.99
N ASN A 153 26.22 -4.97 -1.57
CA ASN A 153 27.62 -4.85 -1.16
C ASN A 153 27.91 -3.81 -0.04
N VAL A 154 26.92 -3.34 0.73
CA VAL A 154 27.20 -2.53 1.95
C VAL A 154 26.49 -3.16 3.12
N SER A 155 27.21 -3.37 4.22
CA SER A 155 26.81 -3.95 5.51
C SER A 155 25.72 -3.16 6.27
N ARG A 156 24.82 -2.47 5.58
CA ARG A 156 23.69 -1.79 6.18
C ARG A 156 22.46 -2.67 6.05
N GLU A 157 21.96 -3.10 7.20
CA GLU A 157 20.65 -3.73 7.33
C GLU A 157 19.56 -2.83 6.72
N PRO A 158 18.52 -3.39 6.09
CA PRO A 158 17.40 -2.62 5.56
C PRO A 158 16.73 -1.76 6.64
N GLU A 159 16.24 -0.58 6.24
CA GLU A 159 15.69 0.44 7.16
C GLU A 159 14.24 0.11 7.58
N PHE A 160 14.09 -0.89 8.45
CA PHE A 160 12.82 -1.31 9.07
C PHE A 160 12.54 -0.64 10.43
N SER A 161 13.20 0.49 10.73
CA SER A 161 13.08 1.19 12.01
C SER A 161 13.20 2.70 11.84
N GLY A 162 13.24 3.46 12.95
CA GLY A 162 13.43 4.93 12.89
C GLY A 162 12.16 5.74 12.62
N PHE A 163 10.99 5.11 12.46
CA PHE A 163 9.74 5.79 12.13
C PHE A 163 9.37 6.93 13.08
N SER A 164 9.58 6.77 14.38
CA SER A 164 9.27 7.85 15.36
C SER A 164 10.14 9.09 15.13
N GLU A 165 11.43 8.92 14.80
CA GLU A 165 12.33 10.02 14.49
C GLU A 165 11.98 10.66 13.16
N THR A 166 11.74 9.85 12.11
CA THR A 166 11.27 10.31 10.81
C THR A 166 10.03 11.19 10.96
N LEU A 167 9.03 10.70 11.71
CA LEU A 167 7.83 11.44 12.01
C LEU A 167 8.11 12.72 12.82
N ALA A 168 9.03 12.70 13.80
CA ALA A 168 9.38 13.90 14.56
C ALA A 168 10.06 14.99 13.71
N ARG A 169 10.80 14.59 12.67
CA ARG A 169 11.59 15.50 11.81
C ARG A 169 10.85 15.96 10.57
N ALA A 170 9.84 15.22 10.11
CA ALA A 170 9.09 15.52 8.91
C ALA A 170 8.39 16.88 8.99
N ARG A 171 8.49 17.67 7.92
CA ARG A 171 7.82 18.98 7.77
C ARG A 171 6.75 18.97 6.69
N GLY A 172 6.22 17.79 6.38
CA GLY A 172 5.18 17.57 5.37
C GLY A 172 4.38 16.31 5.66
N ILE A 173 3.81 15.72 4.61
CA ILE A 173 3.07 14.46 4.70
C ILE A 173 4.03 13.27 4.72
N GLN A 174 3.66 12.20 5.42
CA GLN A 174 4.45 10.96 5.47
C GLN A 174 3.53 9.78 5.19
N VAL A 175 3.58 9.27 3.96
CA VAL A 175 2.77 8.13 3.53
C VAL A 175 3.68 6.92 3.34
N PHE A 176 3.29 5.78 3.93
CA PHE A 176 4.07 4.54 3.94
C PHE A 176 3.27 3.46 3.21
N ASN A 177 3.92 2.71 2.34
CA ASN A 177 3.32 1.59 1.62
C ASN A 177 3.82 0.25 2.16
N PHE A 178 2.92 -0.72 2.26
CA PHE A 178 3.21 -2.09 2.64
C PHE A 178 2.45 -3.04 1.73
N HIS A 179 2.98 -4.23 1.51
CA HIS A 179 2.26 -5.31 0.87
C HIS A 179 1.89 -6.35 1.93
N PRO A 180 0.62 -6.79 2.03
CA PRO A 180 0.20 -7.73 3.07
C PRO A 180 1.05 -9.02 3.07
N ILE A 181 1.46 -9.49 1.90
CA ILE A 181 2.30 -10.69 1.80
C ILE A 181 3.67 -10.53 2.48
N HIS A 182 4.30 -9.36 2.36
CA HIS A 182 5.57 -9.08 3.02
C HIS A 182 5.40 -8.94 4.53
N VAL A 183 4.27 -8.40 4.98
CA VAL A 183 3.90 -8.40 6.41
C VAL A 183 3.68 -9.82 6.94
N LEU A 184 3.02 -10.71 6.19
CA LEU A 184 2.84 -12.10 6.59
C LEU A 184 4.17 -12.82 6.73
N LEU A 185 5.06 -12.65 5.74
CA LEU A 185 6.36 -13.31 5.71
C LEU A 185 7.41 -12.63 6.59
N ASN A 186 7.08 -11.48 7.19
CA ASN A 186 8.04 -10.56 7.81
C ASN A 186 9.27 -10.33 6.91
N SER A 187 9.04 -10.15 5.60
CA SER A 187 10.11 -10.12 4.61
C SER A 187 11.12 -9.01 4.96
N ASN A 188 12.40 -9.39 4.97
CA ASN A 188 13.52 -8.44 5.09
C ASN A 188 14.43 -8.42 3.86
N VAL A 189 14.30 -9.43 3.01
CA VAL A 189 14.86 -9.57 1.67
C VAL A 189 13.83 -10.33 0.82
N MET A 190 13.97 -10.25 -0.51
CA MET A 190 13.01 -10.85 -1.44
C MET A 190 13.10 -12.39 -1.54
N ASP A 191 14.14 -13.01 -0.99
CA ASP A 191 14.43 -14.43 -1.20
C ASP A 191 13.30 -15.38 -0.77
N ASN A 192 12.76 -15.20 0.43
CA ASN A 192 11.68 -16.05 0.94
C ASN A 192 10.39 -15.89 0.13
N TYR A 193 10.07 -14.65 -0.25
CA TYR A 193 8.92 -14.36 -1.11
C TYR A 193 9.09 -14.98 -2.51
N ASN A 194 10.27 -14.83 -3.11
CA ASN A 194 10.59 -15.43 -4.41
C ASN A 194 10.58 -16.97 -4.34
N ALA A 195 11.09 -17.55 -3.26
CA ALA A 195 11.02 -18.99 -3.03
C ALA A 195 9.58 -19.48 -2.89
N MET A 196 8.72 -18.75 -2.17
CA MET A 196 7.29 -19.06 -2.08
C MET A 196 6.61 -18.99 -3.46
N LYS A 197 6.85 -17.93 -4.23
CA LYS A 197 6.26 -17.77 -5.59
C LYS A 197 6.69 -18.85 -6.59
N ARG A 198 7.88 -19.43 -6.43
CA ARG A 198 8.30 -20.58 -7.24
C ARG A 198 7.53 -21.86 -6.89
N ASN A 199 7.07 -22.00 -5.65
CA ASN A 199 6.35 -23.18 -5.17
C ASN A 199 4.83 -23.08 -5.36
N TYR A 200 4.28 -21.87 -5.47
CA TYR A 200 2.84 -21.65 -5.59
C TYR A 200 2.52 -20.64 -6.69
N SER A 201 1.65 -21.03 -7.63
CA SER A 201 1.30 -20.21 -8.79
C SER A 201 0.30 -19.09 -8.49
N ARG A 202 -0.46 -19.19 -7.39
CA ARG A 202 -1.48 -18.20 -7.00
C ARG A 202 -1.28 -17.79 -5.54
N LEU A 203 -0.95 -16.51 -5.34
CA LEU A 203 -0.72 -15.96 -4.00
C LEU A 203 -1.98 -15.96 -3.14
N ALA A 204 -3.14 -15.69 -3.73
CA ALA A 204 -4.42 -15.65 -3.01
C ALA A 204 -4.79 -16.99 -2.34
N ASP A 205 -4.22 -18.12 -2.82
CA ASP A 205 -4.50 -19.46 -2.31
C ASP A 205 -3.57 -19.85 -1.13
N ILE A 206 -2.62 -18.98 -0.75
CA ILE A 206 -1.68 -19.25 0.34
C ILE A 206 -2.40 -19.26 1.70
N THR A 207 -2.23 -20.37 2.43
CA THR A 207 -2.70 -20.51 3.81
C THR A 207 -1.56 -20.23 4.80
N PRO A 208 -1.85 -19.99 6.10
CA PRO A 208 -0.80 -19.85 7.11
C PRO A 208 0.19 -21.02 7.14
N ALA A 209 -0.30 -22.25 6.97
CA ALA A 209 0.55 -23.44 6.94
C ALA A 209 1.50 -23.46 5.74
N LEU A 210 1.05 -22.99 4.58
CA LEU A 210 1.87 -22.90 3.37
C LEU A 210 2.89 -21.75 3.44
N ALA A 211 2.54 -20.65 4.12
CA ALA A 211 3.42 -19.51 4.33
C ALA A 211 4.49 -19.77 5.38
N ALA A 212 4.20 -20.58 6.40
CA ALA A 212 5.05 -20.78 7.58
C ALA A 212 6.55 -21.04 7.29
N PRO A 213 6.94 -21.87 6.31
CA PRO A 213 8.36 -22.11 6.01
C PRO A 213 9.11 -20.89 5.47
N PHE A 214 8.39 -19.86 5.02
CA PHE A 214 8.95 -18.67 4.39
C PHE A 214 8.93 -17.44 5.33
N ILE A 215 8.40 -17.58 6.54
CA ILE A 215 8.35 -16.50 7.51
C ILE A 215 9.73 -16.29 8.13
N GLU A 216 10.25 -15.07 8.03
CA GLU A 216 11.45 -14.63 8.74
C GLU A 216 11.14 -14.43 10.24
N THR A 217 11.95 -15.06 11.09
CA THR A 217 11.73 -15.11 12.55
C THR A 217 12.89 -14.53 13.37
N GLU A 218 14.06 -14.35 12.77
CA GLU A 218 15.27 -13.92 13.48
C GLU A 218 15.53 -12.42 13.33
N ARG A 219 15.20 -11.87 12.16
CA ARG A 219 15.55 -10.49 11.80
C ARG A 219 14.32 -9.60 11.67
N SER A 220 14.55 -8.29 11.82
CA SER A 220 13.54 -7.28 11.53
C SER A 220 13.20 -7.29 10.04
N GLY A 221 11.91 -7.22 9.73
CA GLY A 221 11.36 -7.11 8.37
C GLY A 221 10.08 -6.30 8.35
N ALA A 222 9.31 -6.44 7.26
CA ALA A 222 8.10 -5.67 7.01
C ALA A 222 7.06 -5.76 8.14
N LYS A 223 6.92 -6.92 8.81
CA LYS A 223 5.99 -7.07 9.94
C LYS A 223 6.42 -6.24 11.14
N THR A 224 7.68 -6.36 11.53
CA THR A 224 8.22 -5.58 12.65
C THR A 224 8.20 -4.09 12.35
N ALA A 225 8.41 -3.71 11.09
CA ALA A 225 8.31 -2.31 10.66
C ALA A 225 6.89 -1.77 10.75
N LEU A 226 5.89 -2.54 10.29
CA LEU A 226 4.48 -2.18 10.41
C LEU A 226 4.10 -1.97 11.88
N VAL A 227 4.50 -2.88 12.77
CA VAL A 227 4.24 -2.77 14.22
C VAL A 227 4.86 -1.49 14.79
N ALA A 228 6.13 -1.24 14.52
CA ALA A 228 6.84 -0.06 15.01
C ALA A 228 6.23 1.26 14.47
N LEU A 229 5.86 1.29 13.19
CA LEU A 229 5.20 2.45 12.59
C LEU A 229 3.80 2.67 13.18
N ALA A 230 3.01 1.60 13.34
CA ALA A 230 1.69 1.68 13.92
C ALA A 230 1.72 2.22 15.36
N GLU A 231 2.70 1.80 16.17
CA GLU A 231 2.91 2.36 17.51
C GLU A 231 3.28 3.85 17.47
N ALA A 232 4.20 4.23 16.58
CA ALA A 232 4.59 5.63 16.41
C ALA A 232 3.44 6.52 15.92
N VAL A 233 2.54 6.00 15.07
CA VAL A 233 1.36 6.70 14.56
C VAL A 233 0.24 6.74 15.60
N SER A 234 0.00 5.65 16.34
CA SER A 234 -1.03 5.57 17.38
C SER A 234 -0.82 6.63 18.46
N THR A 235 0.42 6.80 18.93
CA THR A 235 0.79 7.86 19.90
C THR A 235 0.63 9.29 19.37
N ARG A 236 0.34 9.47 18.07
CA ARG A 236 0.18 10.75 17.38
C ARG A 236 -1.24 10.96 16.84
N GLY A 237 -2.23 10.22 17.34
CA GLY A 237 -3.64 10.39 16.99
C GLY A 237 -4.17 9.41 15.95
N GLY A 238 -3.47 8.30 15.70
CA GLY A 238 -4.01 7.17 14.91
C GLY A 238 -3.92 7.32 13.39
N GLY A 239 -3.25 8.37 12.89
CA GLY A 239 -3.00 8.55 11.45
C GLY A 239 -4.21 9.08 10.67
N SER A 240 -4.08 9.07 9.34
CA SER A 240 -5.06 9.65 8.42
C SER A 240 -5.33 8.73 7.23
N PHE A 241 -6.54 8.82 6.70
CA PHE A 241 -6.94 8.24 5.42
C PHE A 241 -6.42 9.09 4.25
N ILE A 242 -6.14 8.47 3.10
CA ILE A 242 -5.65 9.21 1.92
C ILE A 242 -6.65 10.27 1.47
N ARG A 243 -7.96 10.00 1.55
CA ARG A 243 -9.01 11.00 1.24
C ARG A 243 -8.98 12.28 2.07
N GLU A 244 -8.22 12.32 3.17
CA GLU A 244 -8.07 13.49 4.06
C GLU A 244 -6.88 14.39 3.68
N PHE A 245 -6.07 13.99 2.69
CA PHE A 245 -4.88 14.73 2.22
C PHE A 245 -5.25 15.73 1.13
N ARG A 246 -6.02 16.76 1.51
CA ARG A 246 -6.27 17.95 0.68
C ARG A 246 -5.39 19.10 1.15
N GLY A 247 -5.02 19.98 0.21
CA GLY A 247 -4.37 21.26 0.49
C GLY A 247 -5.28 22.23 1.25
#